data_AF-A0A2V8F0Q0-F1
#
_entry.id   AF-A0A2V8F0Q0-F1
#
_cell.length_a   1.000
_cell.length_b   1.000
_cell.length_c   1.000
_cell.angle_alpha   90.00
_cell.angle_beta   90.00
_cell.angle_gamma   90.00
#
_symmetry.space_group_name_H-M   'P 1'
#
loop_
_entity.id
_entity.type
_entity.pdbx_description
1 polymer ?
#
loop_
_entity_poly.entity_id
_entity_poly.type
_entity_poly.pdbx_seq_one_letter_code
_entity_poly.pdbx_strand_id
1 'polypeptide(L)' 'MIWFFDRDGEKLRYEISHDRAAGRYRVVITQPDGTELIEEVDEPTALIERSVELMNSLRGEGWKVA' A
#
# COMPACT_ATOMS: atom_id res chain seq x y z
N MET A 1 7.68 -1.20 5.31
CA MET A 1 8.19 -0.55 4.09
C MET A 1 7.21 0.53 3.68
N ILE A 2 7.68 1.66 3.16
CA ILE A 2 6.83 2.78 2.77
C ILE A 2 7.25 3.30 1.40
N TRP A 3 6.27 3.67 0.59
CA TRP A 3 6.43 4.31 -0.70
C TRP A 3 5.49 5.50 -0.82
N PHE A 4 5.91 6.49 -1.58
CA PHE A 4 5.08 7.62 -1.96
C PHE A 4 4.84 7.57 -3.46
N PHE A 5 3.60 7.87 -3.83
CA PHE A 5 3.18 7.97 -5.21
C PHE A 5 2.74 9.39 -5.52
N ASP A 6 2.98 9.80 -6.76
CA ASP A 6 2.52 11.07 -7.31
C ASP A 6 1.63 10.84 -8.53
N ARG A 7 0.58 11.63 -8.63
CA ARG A 7 -0.25 11.76 -9.83
C ARG A 7 -0.79 13.19 -9.88
N ASP A 8 -0.35 13.96 -10.88
CA ASP A 8 -0.81 15.33 -11.13
C ASP A 8 -0.72 16.26 -9.89
N GLY A 9 0.32 16.07 -9.07
CA GLY A 9 0.54 16.85 -7.84
C GLY A 9 -0.20 16.32 -6.61
N GLU A 10 -1.06 15.32 -6.77
CA GLU A 10 -1.62 14.55 -5.65
C GLU A 10 -0.58 13.59 -5.09
N LYS A 11 -0.63 13.33 -3.77
CA LYS A 11 0.25 12.39 -3.10
C LYS A 11 -0.55 11.25 -2.47
N LEU A 12 -0.08 10.03 -2.72
CA LEU A 12 -0.60 8.83 -2.08
C LEU A 12 0.52 8.15 -1.30
N ARG A 13 0.22 7.68 -0.09
CA ARG A 13 1.17 6.94 0.76
C ARG A 13 0.77 5.48 0.77
N TYR A 14 1.71 4.61 0.42
CA TYR A 14 1.55 3.16 0.49
C TYR A 14 2.51 2.63 1.54
N GLU A 15 2.00 1.94 2.55
CA GLU A 15 2.78 1.37 3.64
C GLU A 15 2.47 -0.12 3.83
N ILE A 16 3.52 -0.90 4.06
CA ILE A 16 3.42 -2.25 4.61
C ILE A 16 4.06 -2.25 5.99
N SER A 17 3.30 -2.61 7.02
CA SER A 17 3.80 -2.79 8.38
C SER A 17 3.58 -4.23 8.85
N HIS A 18 4.33 -4.65 9.86
CA HIS A 18 4.18 -5.97 10.49
C HIS A 18 3.87 -5.77 11.96
N ASP A 19 2.67 -6.17 12.37
CA ASP A 19 2.28 -6.22 13.77
C ASP A 19 2.86 -7.49 14.40
N ARG A 20 3.97 -7.34 15.11
CA ARG A 20 4.65 -8.47 15.76
C ARG A 20 3.85 -9.08 16.90
N ALA A 21 2.90 -8.36 17.49
CA ALA A 21 2.09 -8.88 18.58
C ALA A 21 0.94 -9.74 18.04
N ALA A 22 0.31 -9.32 16.94
CA ALA A 22 -0.73 -10.09 16.27
C ALA A 22 -0.18 -11.14 15.29
N GLY A 23 1.08 -11.04 14.90
CA GLY A 23 1.69 -11.91 13.87
C GLY A 23 1.15 -11.66 12.46
N ARG A 24 0.58 -10.46 12.22
CA ARG A 24 -0.09 -10.10 10.97
C ARG A 24 0.61 -8.94 10.27
N TYR A 25 0.51 -8.93 8.95
CA TYR A 25 0.93 -7.81 8.12
C TYR A 25 -0.25 -6.87 7.89
N ARG A 26 0.06 -5.59 7.72
CA ARG A 26 -0.92 -4.57 7.32
C ARG A 26 -0.42 -3.85 6.08
N VAL A 27 -1.29 -3.75 5.09
CA VAL A 27 -1.13 -2.85 3.95
C VAL A 27 -2.02 -1.64 4.20
N VAL A 28 -1.44 -0.45 4.16
CA VAL A 28 -2.14 0.82 4.37
C VAL A 28 -1.93 1.69 3.16
N ILE A 29 -3.03 2.15 2.54
CA ILE A 29 -3.02 3.13 1.47
C ILE A 29 -3.72 4.39 1.99
N THR A 30 -2.97 5.46 2.19
CA THR A 30 -3.52 6.78 2.53
C THR A 30 -3.69 7.58 1.24
N GLN A 31 -4.95 7.89 0.92
CA GLN A 31 -5.35 8.70 -0.23
C GLN A 31 -4.99 10.19 -0.03
N PRO A 32 -5.01 11.01 -1.10
CA PRO A 32 -4.70 12.44 -1.01
C PRO A 32 -5.61 13.24 -0.05
N ASP A 33 -6.85 12.78 0.12
CA ASP A 33 -7.83 13.36 1.04
C ASP A 33 -7.61 12.93 2.51
N GLY A 34 -6.63 12.06 2.77
CA GLY A 34 -6.33 11.50 4.08
C GLY A 34 -7.11 10.23 4.42
N THR A 35 -8.01 9.76 3.55
CA THR A 35 -8.74 8.50 3.75
C THR A 35 -7.77 7.32 3.71
N GLU A 36 -7.86 6.42 4.68
CA GLU A 36 -7.03 5.21 4.75
C GLU A 36 -7.82 3.97 4.34
N LEU A 37 -7.25 3.21 3.41
CA LEU A 37 -7.63 1.82 3.14
C LEU A 37 -6.63 0.92 3.85
N ILE A 38 -7.12 0.03 4.72
CA ILE A 38 -6.29 -0.88 5.51
C ILE A 38 -6.69 -2.32 5.19
N GLU A 39 -5.70 -3.16 4.87
CA GLU A 39 -5.85 -4.60 4.64
C GLU A 39 -4.92 -5.38 5.57
N GLU A 40 -5.45 -6.36 6.31
CA GLU A 40 -4.65 -7.29 7.12
C GLU A 40 -4.36 -8.56 6.32
N VAL A 41 -3.11 -9.02 6.34
CA VAL A 41 -2.65 -10.21 5.62
C VAL A 41 -1.82 -11.07 6.56
N ASP A 42 -2.13 -12.35 6.66
CA ASP A 42 -1.48 -13.26 7.62
C ASP A 42 -0.22 -13.91 7.05
N GLU A 43 -0.26 -14.26 5.75
CA GLU A 43 0.80 -15.04 5.12
C GLU A 43 1.79 -14.15 4.36
N PRO A 44 3.11 -14.34 4.55
CA PRO A 44 4.13 -13.56 3.84
C PRO A 44 4.04 -13.67 2.31
N THR A 45 3.70 -14.85 1.78
CA THR A 45 3.56 -15.06 0.34
C THR A 45 2.35 -14.30 -0.20
N ALA A 46 1.20 -14.39 0.48
CA ALA A 46 0.00 -13.63 0.13
C ALA A 46 0.26 -12.11 0.17
N LEU A 47 1.06 -11.64 1.14
CA LEU A 47 1.46 -10.23 1.21
C LEU A 47 2.24 -9.79 -0.03
N ILE A 48 3.17 -10.62 -0.51
CA ILE A 48 3.97 -10.32 -1.70
C ILE A 48 3.06 -10.21 -2.92
N GLU A 49 2.23 -11.23 -3.16
CA GLU A 49 1.28 -11.26 -4.27
C GLU A 49 0.36 -10.04 -4.24
N ARG A 50 -0.22 -9.76 -3.07
CA ARG A 50 -1.11 -8.61 -2.86
C ARG A 50 -0.42 -7.28 -3.11
N SER A 51 0.83 -7.14 -2.65
CA SER A 51 1.61 -5.93 -2.88
C SER A 51 1.87 -5.68 -4.36
N VAL A 52 2.12 -6.74 -5.14
CA VAL A 52 2.33 -6.64 -6.59
C VAL A 52 1.06 -6.22 -7.30
N GLU A 53 -0.09 -6.82 -6.94
CA GLU A 53 -1.39 -6.43 -7.47
C GLU A 53 -1.70 -4.95 -7.23
N LEU A 54 -1.56 -4.48 -5.99
CA LEU A 54 -1.84 -3.10 -5.62
C LEU A 54 -0.90 -2.12 -6.32
N MET A 55 0.41 -2.43 -6.37
CA MET A 55 1.37 -1.59 -7.09
C MET A 55 1.05 -1.52 -8.59
N ASN A 56 0.59 -2.61 -9.20
CA ASN A 56 0.17 -2.61 -10.60
C ASN A 56 -1.14 -1.84 -10.82
N SER A 57 -2.11 -1.92 -9.90
CA SER A 57 -3.34 -1.12 -9.94
C SER A 57 -3.02 0.37 -9.90
N LEU A 58 -2.20 0.79 -8.92
CA LEU A 58 -1.80 2.18 -8.77
C LEU A 58 -1.12 2.71 -10.05
N ARG A 59 -0.22 1.92 -10.64
CA ARG A 59 0.40 2.26 -11.93
C ARG A 59 -0.61 2.37 -13.06
N GLY A 60 -1.59 1.47 -13.12
CA GLY A 60 -2.69 1.51 -14.09
C GLY A 60 -3.59 2.74 -13.95
N GLU A 61 -3.75 3.24 -12.73
CA GLU A 61 -4.46 4.47 -12.38
C GLU A 61 -3.65 5.76 -12.62
N GLY A 62 -2.43 5.63 -13.14
CA GLY A 62 -1.55 6.74 -13.49
C GLY A 62 -0.61 7.20 -12.36
N TRP A 63 -0.66 6.55 -11.19
CA TRP A 63 0.26 6.84 -10.10
C TRP A 63 1.67 6.38 -10.42
N LYS A 64 2.65 7.23 -10.08
CA LYS A 64 4.07 6.96 -10.29
C LYS A 64 4.79 7.00 -8.96
N VAL A 65 5.75 6.09 -8.76
CA VAL A 65 6.63 6.14 -7.58
C VAL A 65 7.41 7.44 -7.64
N ALA A 66 7.32 8.23 -6.57
CA ALA A 66 7.96 9.54 -6.42
C ALA A 66 9.39 9.44 -5.87
#